data_AF-A0AA40P2E0-F1
#
_entry.id   AF-A0AA40P2E0-F1
#
_cell.length_a   1.000
_cell.length_b   1.000
_cell.length_c   1.000
_cell.angle_alpha   90.00
_cell.angle_beta   90.00
_cell.angle_gamma   90.00
#
_symmetry.space_group_name_H-M   'P 1'
#
loop_
_entity.id
_entity.type
_entity.pdbx_description
1 polymer ?
#
loop_
_entity_poly.entity_id
_entity_poly.type
_entity_poly.pdbx_seq_one_letter_code
_entity_poly.pdbx_strand_id
1 'polypeptide(L)'
;MKLINQPYVTRSTLNVRSAPNMNADKVGSLPGNTQFTAVGSTGDWILVGRKGVTVGYVHKDYVMTQSDADTRKRLAAVRFDDMNVSASKETEAFDLGSISSLPSGKTAAETTCRPLSVSLEANGGTTEKQENTFCRQANDTWELI
;
A
#
# COMPACT_ATOMS: atom_id res chain seq x y z
N MET A 1 19.13 -0.46 10.90
CA MET A 1 17.89 0.15 11.42
C MET A 1 17.14 0.75 10.25
N LYS A 2 15.88 0.39 10.03
CA LYS A 2 15.06 0.90 8.92
C LYS A 2 14.13 1.99 9.45
N LEU A 3 14.17 3.17 8.86
CA LEU A 3 13.26 4.27 9.20
C LEU A 3 11.85 3.96 8.67
N ILE A 4 10.82 4.23 9.48
CA ILE A 4 9.42 3.95 9.13
C ILE A 4 8.60 5.24 9.15
N ASN A 5 8.65 5.98 10.26
CA ASN A 5 7.89 7.21 10.51
C ASN A 5 6.39 7.15 10.11
N GLN A 6 5.69 6.11 10.54
CA GLN A 6 4.28 5.87 10.23
C GLN A 6 3.45 5.55 11.48
N PRO A 7 2.14 5.80 11.46
CA PRO A 7 1.25 5.44 12.56
C PRO A 7 1.03 3.93 12.64
N TYR A 8 1.26 3.38 13.83
CA TYR A 8 1.01 1.99 14.18
C TYR A 8 0.03 1.92 15.35
N VAL A 9 -0.65 0.79 15.47
CA VAL A 9 -1.63 0.53 16.51
C VAL A 9 -1.24 -0.74 17.27
N THR A 10 -1.35 -0.71 18.59
CA THR A 10 -1.12 -1.90 19.43
C THR A 10 -2.30 -2.85 19.39
N ARG A 11 -2.03 -4.16 19.34
CA ARG A 11 -3.06 -5.21 19.39
C ARG A 11 -3.55 -5.51 20.81
N SER A 12 -2.68 -5.30 21.79
CA SER A 12 -2.92 -5.58 23.21
C SER A 12 -2.01 -4.69 24.06
N THR A 13 -2.13 -4.74 25.39
CA THR A 13 -1.24 -4.02 26.29
C THR A 13 0.17 -4.59 26.19
N LEU A 14 1.15 -3.73 25.90
CA LEU A 14 2.53 -4.10 25.62
C LEU A 14 3.50 -3.38 26.55
N ASN A 15 4.58 -4.07 26.90
CA ASN A 15 5.67 -3.46 27.63
C ASN A 15 6.62 -2.76 26.64
N VAL A 16 6.92 -1.50 26.90
CA VAL A 16 7.95 -0.75 26.19
C VAL A 16 9.28 -0.99 26.89
N ARG A 17 10.30 -1.40 26.14
CA ARG A 17 11.63 -1.75 26.67
C ARG A 17 12.70 -0.75 26.27
N SER A 18 13.77 -0.64 27.06
CA SER A 18 14.89 0.27 26.80
C SER A 18 15.73 -0.13 25.58
N ALA A 19 15.79 -1.43 25.25
CA ALA A 19 16.57 -1.98 24.15
C ALA A 19 15.77 -3.04 23.38
N PRO A 20 16.14 -3.35 22.11
CA PRO A 20 15.44 -4.30 21.25
C PRO A 20 15.78 -5.76 21.63
N ASN A 21 15.51 -6.15 22.88
CA ASN A 21 15.68 -7.52 23.36
C ASN A 21 14.72 -7.82 24.53
N MET A 22 14.48 -9.09 24.81
CA MET A 22 13.54 -9.52 25.85
C MET A 22 14.06 -9.34 27.28
N ASN A 23 15.38 -9.20 27.45
CA ASN A 23 16.05 -9.05 28.75
C ASN A 23 16.18 -7.58 29.18
N ALA A 24 15.84 -6.64 28.30
CA ALA A 24 15.95 -5.22 28.56
C ALA A 24 14.90 -4.74 29.56
N ASP A 25 15.26 -3.73 30.35
CA ASP A 25 14.37 -3.15 31.34
C ASP A 25 13.10 -2.58 30.71
N LYS A 26 11.99 -2.70 31.44
CA LYS A 26 10.71 -2.12 31.06
C LYS A 26 10.72 -0.64 31.43
N VAL A 27 10.70 0.23 30.43
CA VAL A 27 10.67 1.69 30.60
C VAL A 27 9.23 2.23 30.64
N GLY A 28 8.26 1.43 30.22
CA GLY A 28 6.86 1.81 30.27
C GLY A 28 5.91 0.73 29.76
N SER A 29 4.65 1.11 29.62
CA SER A 29 3.58 0.27 29.07
C SER A 29 2.77 1.06 28.06
N LEU A 30 2.36 0.41 26.99
CA LEU A 30 1.50 0.95 25.95
C LEU A 30 0.19 0.15 25.96
N PRO A 31 -0.96 0.77 26.28
CA PRO A 31 -2.23 0.06 26.29
C PRO A 31 -2.59 -0.51 24.92
N GLY A 32 -3.45 -1.54 24.89
CA GLY A 32 -4.02 -2.07 23.65
C GLY A 32 -4.86 -1.04 22.89
N ASN A 33 -4.96 -1.20 21.57
CA ASN A 33 -5.67 -0.29 20.66
C ASN A 33 -5.21 1.17 20.74
N THR A 34 -3.96 1.40 21.14
CA THR A 34 -3.36 2.74 21.22
C THR A 34 -2.54 3.00 19.96
N GLN A 35 -2.77 4.16 19.35
CA GLN A 35 -1.98 4.64 18.22
C GLN A 35 -0.67 5.27 18.70
N PHE A 36 0.43 4.97 18.02
CA PHE A 36 1.75 5.57 18.25
C PHE A 36 2.50 5.75 16.93
N THR A 37 3.55 6.57 16.93
CA THR A 37 4.41 6.75 15.75
C THR A 37 5.54 5.73 15.80
N ALA A 38 5.62 4.84 14.82
CA ALA A 38 6.77 3.96 14.63
C ALA A 38 7.89 4.75 13.95
N VAL A 39 8.95 5.10 14.68
CA VAL A 39 10.06 5.90 14.15
C VAL A 39 10.93 5.04 13.23
N GLY A 40 11.19 3.81 13.63
CA GLY A 40 11.98 2.86 12.85
C GLY A 40 11.85 1.44 13.38
N SER A 41 12.53 0.52 12.70
CA SER A 41 12.61 -0.89 13.06
C SER A 41 14.06 -1.38 13.12
N THR A 42 14.31 -2.26 14.07
CA THR A 42 15.58 -2.96 14.27
C THR A 42 15.26 -4.43 14.52
N GLY A 43 15.45 -5.27 13.50
CA GLY A 43 15.06 -6.68 13.55
C GLY A 43 13.56 -6.82 13.78
N ASP A 44 13.19 -7.53 14.85
CA ASP A 44 11.79 -7.76 15.24
C ASP A 44 11.23 -6.68 16.18
N TRP A 45 11.96 -5.59 16.38
CA TRP A 45 11.60 -4.52 17.29
C TRP A 45 11.29 -3.23 16.55
N ILE A 46 10.24 -2.55 16.98
CA ILE A 46 9.79 -1.24 16.50
C ILE A 46 10.13 -0.19 17.56
N LEU A 47 10.79 0.88 17.12
CA LEU A 47 11.06 2.05 17.94
C LEU A 47 9.81 2.93 18.03
N VAL A 48 9.31 3.10 19.24
CA VAL A 48 8.14 3.90 19.57
C VAL A 48 8.56 5.36 19.76
N GLY A 49 7.93 6.25 18.98
CA GLY A 49 8.01 7.69 19.13
C GLY A 49 6.71 8.29 19.63
N ARG A 50 6.80 9.30 20.50
CA ARG A 50 5.68 10.09 20.99
C ARG A 50 6.06 11.56 20.99
N LYS A 51 5.29 12.40 20.28
CA LYS A 51 5.51 13.86 20.20
C LYS A 51 6.95 14.24 19.82
N GLY A 52 7.55 13.50 18.88
CA GLY A 52 8.93 13.73 18.42
C GLY A 52 10.03 13.17 19.33
N VAL A 53 9.70 12.52 20.45
CA VAL A 53 10.67 11.89 21.35
C VAL A 53 10.58 10.37 21.24
N THR A 54 11.73 9.70 21.18
CA THR A 54 11.82 8.24 21.22
C THR A 54 11.65 7.73 22.65
N VAL A 55 10.71 6.81 22.86
CA VAL A 55 10.36 6.30 24.21
C VAL A 55 11.02 4.95 24.48
N GLY A 56 11.06 4.07 23.48
CA GLY A 56 11.66 2.73 23.62
C GLY A 56 11.19 1.77 22.54
N TYR A 57 11.39 0.47 22.75
CA TYR A 57 11.16 -0.57 21.77
C TYR A 57 9.98 -1.48 22.14
N VAL A 58 9.20 -1.87 21.13
CA VAL A 58 8.11 -2.85 21.22
C VAL A 58 8.30 -3.93 20.15
N HIS A 59 7.80 -5.14 20.39
CA HIS A 59 7.96 -6.23 19.43
C HIS A 59 6.91 -6.14 18.30
N LYS A 60 7.34 -6.40 17.06
CA LYS A 60 6.54 -6.19 15.84
C LYS A 60 5.24 -6.99 15.83
N ASP A 61 5.24 -8.20 16.38
CA ASP A 61 4.09 -9.13 16.30
C ASP A 61 2.84 -8.62 17.02
N TYR A 62 3.02 -7.70 17.97
CA TYR A 62 1.95 -7.13 18.75
C TYR A 62 1.48 -5.76 18.27
N VAL A 63 2.06 -5.27 17.17
CA VAL A 63 1.68 -4.00 16.56
C VAL A 63 1.25 -4.25 15.12
N MET A 64 0.43 -3.36 14.60
CA MET A 64 -0.06 -3.42 13.22
C MET A 64 -0.08 -2.02 12.63
N THR A 65 -0.05 -1.93 11.30
CA THR A 65 -0.21 -0.64 10.63
C THR A 65 -1.61 -0.09 10.91
N GLN A 66 -1.77 1.23 10.80
CA GLN A 66 -3.09 1.83 10.93
C GLN A 66 -4.09 1.28 9.89
N SER A 67 -3.64 1.04 8.65
CA SER A 67 -4.47 0.43 7.59
C SER A 67 -4.97 -0.96 7.96
N ASP A 68 -4.14 -1.77 8.62
CA ASP A 68 -4.54 -3.11 9.07
C ASP A 68 -5.53 -3.03 10.24
N ALA A 69 -5.32 -2.07 11.14
CA ALA A 69 -6.24 -1.81 12.25
C ALA A 69 -7.63 -1.38 11.73
N ASP A 70 -7.67 -0.51 10.72
CA ASP A 70 -8.90 -0.04 10.08
C ASP A 70 -9.60 -1.18 9.33
N THR A 71 -8.85 -1.99 8.59
CA THR A 71 -9.37 -3.20 7.92
C THR A 71 -9.98 -4.18 8.93
N ARG A 72 -9.29 -4.46 10.04
CA ARG A 72 -9.80 -5.31 11.13
C ARG A 72 -11.05 -4.72 11.76
N LYS A 73 -11.09 -3.41 11.99
CA LYS A 73 -12.27 -2.73 12.56
C LYS A 73 -13.47 -2.83 11.61
N ARG A 74 -13.25 -2.69 10.31
CA ARG A 74 -14.28 -2.90 9.28
C ARG A 74 -14.75 -4.34 9.27
N LEU A 75 -13.85 -5.33 9.23
CA LEU A 75 -14.17 -6.77 9.30
C LEU A 75 -15.00 -7.12 10.55
N ALA A 76 -14.70 -6.52 11.70
CA ALA A 76 -15.46 -6.74 12.93
C ALA A 76 -16.83 -6.03 12.93
N ALA A 77 -16.99 -4.96 12.13
CA ALA A 77 -18.23 -4.20 11.98
C ALA A 77 -19.06 -4.62 10.75
N VAL A 78 -18.55 -5.52 9.90
CA VAL A 78 -19.36 -6.15 8.86
C VAL A 78 -20.35 -7.08 9.56
N ARG A 79 -21.53 -6.55 9.87
CA ARG A 79 -22.73 -7.37 9.94
C ARG A 79 -22.91 -7.98 8.56
N PHE A 80 -22.86 -9.30 8.46
CA PHE A 80 -23.15 -10.01 7.22
C PHE A 80 -24.55 -9.67 6.65
N ASP A 81 -25.43 -9.08 7.47
CA ASP A 81 -26.79 -8.65 7.11
C ASP A 81 -26.88 -7.24 6.46
N ASP A 82 -25.83 -6.41 6.51
CA ASP A 82 -25.88 -4.99 6.08
C ASP A 82 -25.07 -4.70 4.81
N MET A 83 -24.66 -5.73 4.06
CA MET A 83 -23.98 -5.55 2.77
C MET A 83 -25.01 -5.21 1.68
N ASN A 84 -25.62 -4.03 1.78
CA ASN A 84 -26.40 -3.46 0.69
C ASN A 84 -25.42 -3.03 -0.40
N VAL A 85 -25.24 -3.87 -1.42
CA VAL A 85 -24.70 -3.43 -2.71
C VAL A 85 -25.73 -2.50 -3.33
N SER A 86 -25.74 -1.24 -2.87
CA SER A 86 -26.37 -0.18 -3.63
C SER A 86 -25.50 -0.01 -4.86
N ALA A 87 -25.89 -0.70 -5.94
CA ALA A 87 -25.39 -0.43 -7.27
C ALA A 87 -25.46 1.09 -7.47
N SER A 88 -24.32 1.76 -7.41
CA SER A 88 -24.22 3.12 -7.91
C SER A 88 -24.70 3.03 -9.36
N LYS A 89 -25.69 3.87 -9.67
CA LYS A 89 -26.49 3.87 -10.89
C LYS A 89 -25.63 4.14 -12.14
N GLU A 90 -24.77 3.20 -12.47
CA GLU A 90 -23.96 3.07 -13.68
C GLU A 90 -23.09 1.82 -13.56
N THR A 91 -23.74 0.67 -13.40
CA THR A 91 -23.19 -0.62 -13.82
C THR A 91 -24.35 -1.39 -14.44
N GLU A 92 -24.31 -1.52 -15.76
CA GLU A 92 -25.12 -2.49 -16.49
C GLU A 92 -24.94 -3.85 -15.78
N ALA A 93 -26.03 -4.39 -15.25
CA ALA A 93 -26.00 -5.67 -14.56
C ALA A 93 -25.55 -6.76 -15.54
N PHE A 94 -24.53 -7.53 -15.17
CA PHE A 94 -24.17 -8.75 -15.90
C PHE A 94 -25.32 -9.75 -15.74
N ASP A 95 -26.18 -9.83 -16.75
CA ASP A 95 -27.23 -10.84 -16.86
C ASP A 95 -26.60 -12.20 -17.18
N LEU A 96 -26.57 -13.08 -16.17
CA LEU A 96 -26.07 -14.46 -16.28
C LEU A 96 -26.98 -15.37 -17.14
N GLY A 97 -28.15 -14.88 -17.58
CA GLY A 97 -29.01 -15.59 -18.53
C GLY A 97 -28.50 -15.58 -19.98
N SER A 98 -27.52 -14.73 -20.30
CA SER A 98 -27.04 -14.51 -21.68
C SER A 98 -25.76 -15.26 -22.06
N ILE A 99 -25.25 -16.19 -21.23
CA ILE A 99 -24.12 -17.07 -21.63
C ILE A 99 -24.58 -18.18 -22.57
N SER A 100 -25.12 -17.78 -23.72
CA SER A 100 -25.24 -18.66 -24.88
C SER A 100 -23.89 -18.69 -25.58
N SER A 101 -23.21 -19.84 -25.43
CA SER A 101 -21.97 -20.23 -26.10
C SER A 101 -20.67 -19.58 -25.59
N LEU A 102 -19.75 -20.44 -25.15
CA LEU A 102 -18.33 -20.13 -25.02
C LEU A 102 -17.75 -19.85 -26.42
N PRO A 103 -17.23 -18.66 -26.72
CA PRO A 103 -16.22 -18.55 -27.75
C PRO A 103 -14.89 -18.96 -27.13
N SER A 104 -14.22 -19.93 -27.76
CA SER A 104 -12.79 -20.16 -27.58
C SER A 104 -12.04 -18.94 -28.12
N GLY A 105 -11.99 -17.86 -27.35
CA GLY A 105 -11.38 -16.59 -27.73
C GLY A 105 -9.90 -16.58 -27.40
N LYS A 106 -9.06 -16.64 -28.43
CA LYS A 106 -7.62 -16.35 -28.32
C LYS A 106 -7.45 -14.99 -27.65
N THR A 107 -6.73 -14.93 -26.53
CA THR A 107 -6.40 -13.69 -25.84
C THR A 107 -5.49 -12.85 -26.73
N ALA A 108 -6.04 -11.83 -27.39
CA ALA A 108 -5.23 -10.80 -28.03
C ALA A 108 -4.65 -9.90 -26.94
N ALA A 109 -3.33 -9.89 -26.81
CA ALA A 109 -2.62 -9.01 -25.89
C ALA A 109 -2.87 -7.54 -26.28
N GLU A 110 -3.55 -6.80 -25.41
CA GLU A 110 -3.81 -5.37 -25.61
C GLU A 110 -2.49 -4.59 -25.53
N THR A 111 -1.96 -4.19 -26.68
CA THR A 111 -0.79 -3.32 -26.79
C THR A 111 -1.28 -1.87 -26.80
N THR A 112 -0.96 -1.11 -25.75
CA THR A 112 -1.35 0.31 -25.65
C THR A 112 -0.18 1.19 -26.06
N CYS A 113 -0.35 1.99 -27.12
CA CYS A 113 0.67 2.94 -27.58
C CYS A 113 0.30 4.38 -27.24
N ARG A 114 1.29 5.20 -26.83
CA ARG A 114 1.14 6.63 -26.59
C ARG A 114 2.24 7.40 -27.34
N PRO A 115 1.88 8.36 -28.21
CA PRO A 115 2.87 9.24 -28.82
C PRO A 115 3.43 10.22 -27.80
N LEU A 116 4.73 10.46 -27.82
CA LEU A 116 5.42 11.45 -27.01
C LEU A 116 6.33 12.30 -27.91
N SER A 117 6.22 13.63 -27.78
CA SER A 117 7.10 14.59 -28.44
C SER A 117 8.23 14.99 -27.50
N VAL A 118 9.46 14.64 -27.86
CA VAL A 118 10.67 14.98 -27.11
C VAL A 118 11.34 16.17 -27.78
N SER A 119 11.65 17.21 -27.00
CA SER A 119 12.40 18.39 -27.47
C SER A 119 13.83 18.29 -26.96
N LEU A 120 14.80 18.21 -27.87
CA LEU A 120 16.22 18.16 -27.54
C LEU A 120 16.84 19.52 -27.83
N GLU A 121 17.49 20.13 -26.84
CA GLU A 121 18.26 21.36 -27.00
C GLU A 121 19.75 21.03 -27.01
N ALA A 122 20.40 21.24 -28.15
CA ALA A 122 21.85 21.12 -28.25
C ALA A 122 22.53 22.38 -27.69
N ASN A 123 23.73 22.22 -27.11
CA ASN A 123 24.52 23.29 -26.47
C ASN A 123 25.12 24.25 -27.52
N GLY A 124 24.23 24.98 -28.19
CA GLY A 124 24.45 25.87 -29.34
C GLY A 124 23.17 26.58 -29.83
N GLY A 125 22.01 26.34 -29.20
CA GLY A 125 20.79 27.13 -29.42
C GLY A 125 19.83 26.60 -30.50
N THR A 126 20.04 25.39 -31.03
CA THR A 126 19.08 24.73 -31.92
C THR A 126 18.25 23.71 -31.15
N THR A 127 16.94 23.94 -31.07
CA THR A 127 15.95 23.01 -30.52
C THR A 127 15.41 22.13 -31.65
N GLU A 128 15.65 20.83 -31.60
CA GLU A 128 15.02 19.85 -32.50
C GLU A 128 13.87 19.15 -31.78
N LYS A 129 12.72 19.07 -32.43
CA LYS A 129 11.54 18.32 -31.94
C LYS A 129 11.52 16.97 -32.63
N GLN A 130 11.51 15.90 -31.84
CA GLN A 130 11.38 14.53 -32.33
C GLN A 130 10.09 13.93 -31.79
N GLU A 131 9.26 13.39 -32.69
CA GLU A 131 8.03 12.69 -32.34
C GLU A 131 8.30 11.18 -32.35
N ASN A 132 8.14 10.53 -31.20
CA ASN A 132 8.38 9.10 -31.05
C ASN A 132 7.13 8.43 -30.46
N THR A 133 6.81 7.22 -30.93
CA THR A 133 5.67 6.46 -30.41
C THR A 133 6.18 5.37 -29.48
N PHE A 134 5.70 5.38 -28.23
CA PHE A 134 6.02 4.34 -27.26
C PHE A 134 4.86 3.37 -27.11
N CYS A 135 5.14 2.07 -27.21
CA CYS A 135 4.14 1.02 -27.08
C CYS A 135 4.41 0.14 -25.86
N ARG A 136 3.38 -0.13 -25.05
CA ARG A 136 3.44 -1.04 -23.90
C ARG A 136 3.08 -2.45 -24.35
N GLN A 137 4.03 -3.36 -24.21
CA GLN A 137 3.86 -4.78 -24.51
C GLN A 137 3.18 -5.53 -23.34
N ALA A 138 2.79 -6.78 -23.58
CA ALA A 138 2.10 -7.64 -22.62
C ALA A 138 2.92 -7.99 -21.36
N ASN A 139 4.23 -7.74 -21.38
CA ASN A 139 5.17 -7.94 -20.27
C ASN A 139 5.43 -6.64 -19.47
N ASP A 140 4.59 -5.63 -19.63
CA ASP A 140 4.72 -4.28 -19.06
C ASP A 140 6.02 -3.54 -19.42
N THR A 141 6.73 -3.98 -20.46
CA THR A 141 7.91 -3.30 -20.99
C THR A 141 7.49 -2.26 -22.03
N TRP A 142 8.10 -1.08 -21.98
CA TRP A 142 7.89 0.00 -22.95
C TRP A 142 8.97 -0.04 -24.03
N GLU A 143 8.55 -0.09 -25.29
CA GLU A 143 9.46 -0.04 -26.43
C GLU A 143 9.14 1.15 -27.35
N LEU A 144 10.18 1.68 -27.96
CA LEU A 144 10.15 2.72 -28.99
C LEU A 144 9.91 2.07 -30.35
N ILE A 145 8.99 2.62 -31.15
CA ILE A 145 8.80 2.28 -32.57
C ILE A 145 9.17 3.48 -33.43
#